data_AF-A0AAF0X703-F1
#
_entry.id   AF-A0AAF0X703-F1
#
_cell.length_a   1.000
_cell.length_b   1.000
_cell.length_c   1.000
_cell.angle_alpha   90.00
_cell.angle_beta   90.00
_cell.angle_gamma   90.00
#
_symmetry.space_group_name_H-M   'P 1'
#
loop_
_entity.id
_entity.type
_entity.pdbx_description
1 polymer ?
#
loop_
_entity_poly.entity_id
_entity_poly.type
_entity_poly.pdbx_seq_one_letter_code
_entity_poly.pdbx_strand_id
1 'polypeptide(L)'
;MGFTLAQLASALLQGSRWKNAAQRKSLINQAKCSLIANMSRRKANIRIWRSDVAQLLRIGLHEEAWSKVERICKEQFMVSAYAQLYQFCDCVYLNYDPMSSCSSELSDDVHEAVSSLIYAASRCGDVPELHSMRNMFKKHLGQGFERNCVELGPGNNVYPQIKQYLSRKLVVPEDVKHQLMNDVVNEENIACLRISFKSGQDIVPESQRSEDISVTKNRGWQSSSEIVAETQKKASDRKPSFSHVHPKLPDYDDLVVKFTDMKKKSAQKYSNRNMIERLIARHY
;
A
#
# COMPACT_ATOMS: atom_id res chain seq x y z
N MET A 1 40.76 7.71 34.56
CA MET A 1 39.56 8.24 33.87
C MET A 1 38.33 7.80 34.64
N GLY A 2 38.00 8.47 35.75
CA GLY A 2 36.85 8.13 36.59
C GLY A 2 35.61 8.83 36.08
N PHE A 3 34.53 8.10 35.82
CA PHE A 3 33.24 8.69 35.50
C PHE A 3 32.76 9.52 36.70
N THR A 4 32.32 10.75 36.46
CA THR A 4 31.80 11.61 37.53
C THR A 4 30.47 11.07 38.05
N LEU A 5 30.16 11.29 39.33
CA LEU A 5 28.85 10.94 39.92
C LEU A 5 27.68 11.53 39.11
N ALA A 6 27.89 12.67 38.42
CA ALA A 6 26.93 13.27 37.51
C ALA A 6 26.75 12.48 36.19
N GLN A 7 27.80 11.84 35.67
CA GLN A 7 27.73 10.94 34.51
C GLN A 7 27.02 9.63 34.88
N LEU A 8 27.28 9.07 36.06
CA LEU A 8 26.56 7.90 36.58
C LEU A 8 25.09 8.21 36.88
N ALA A 9 24.80 9.36 37.50
CA ALA A 9 23.43 9.81 37.75
C ALA A 9 22.68 10.13 36.45
N SER A 10 23.34 10.71 35.45
CA SER A 10 22.75 10.94 34.12
C SER A 10 22.50 9.62 33.38
N ALA A 11 23.37 8.63 33.48
CA ALA A 11 23.15 7.28 32.94
C ALA A 11 21.95 6.60 33.63
N LEU A 12 21.84 6.73 34.96
CA LEU A 12 20.71 6.21 35.75
C LEU A 12 19.39 6.95 35.46
N LEU A 13 19.43 8.24 35.16
CA LEU A 13 18.27 9.07 34.83
C LEU A 13 17.84 8.97 33.35
N GLN A 14 18.75 8.77 32.41
CA GLN A 14 18.40 8.50 31.00
C GLN A 14 17.75 7.11 30.82
N GLY A 15 18.00 6.18 31.75
CA GLY A 15 17.31 4.89 31.86
C GLY A 15 15.88 4.95 32.45
N SER A 16 15.38 6.13 32.85
CA SER A 16 14.11 6.26 33.59
C SER A 16 12.86 5.94 32.76
N ARG A 17 12.82 6.29 31.47
CA ARG A 17 11.60 6.09 30.64
C ARG A 17 11.39 4.64 30.22
N TRP A 18 12.47 3.86 30.14
CA TRP A 18 12.42 2.45 29.78
C TRP A 18 11.94 1.56 30.93
N LYS A 19 11.88 2.03 32.18
CA LYS A 19 11.41 1.22 33.32
C LYS A 19 9.88 1.06 33.35
N ASN A 20 9.13 2.01 32.80
CA ASN A 20 7.67 1.98 32.86
C ASN A 20 7.07 1.03 31.81
N ALA A 21 6.76 -0.19 32.23
CA ALA A 21 6.22 -1.23 31.38
C ALA A 21 4.91 -0.86 30.68
N ALA A 22 4.04 -0.10 31.34
CA ALA A 22 2.79 0.34 30.76
C ALA A 22 3.01 1.31 29.59
N GLN A 23 3.95 2.26 29.73
CA GLN A 23 4.27 3.21 28.66
C GLN A 23 4.89 2.52 27.43
N ARG A 24 5.77 1.54 27.63
CA ARG A 24 6.35 0.77 26.51
C ARG A 24 5.29 -0.01 25.76
N LYS A 25 4.48 -0.78 26.49
CA LYS A 25 3.37 -1.57 25.94
C LYS A 25 2.37 -0.68 25.21
N SER A 26 2.05 0.49 25.77
CA SER A 26 1.20 1.49 25.12
C SER A 26 1.78 1.97 23.80
N LEU A 27 3.08 2.34 23.75
CA LEU A 27 3.72 2.79 22.51
C LEU A 27 3.73 1.70 21.42
N ILE A 28 4.04 0.45 21.79
CA ILE A 28 4.03 -0.66 20.84
C ILE A 28 2.62 -0.87 20.28
N ASN A 29 1.58 -0.81 21.13
CA ASN A 29 0.20 -0.91 20.68
C ASN A 29 -0.22 0.26 19.78
N GLN A 30 0.25 1.49 20.07
CA GLN A 30 0.03 2.63 19.18
C GLN A 30 0.68 2.39 17.81
N ALA A 31 1.94 1.91 17.77
CA ALA A 31 2.62 1.57 16.52
C ALA A 31 1.84 0.51 15.73
N LYS A 32 1.33 -0.54 16.40
CA LYS A 32 0.48 -1.56 15.78
C LYS A 32 -0.79 -0.97 15.15
N CYS A 33 -1.50 -0.10 15.89
CA CYS A 33 -2.68 0.60 15.37
C CYS A 33 -2.34 1.47 14.15
N SER A 34 -1.25 2.24 14.22
CA SER A 34 -0.79 3.10 13.13
C SER A 34 -0.38 2.29 11.89
N LEU A 35 0.26 1.12 12.06
CA LEU A 35 0.57 0.19 10.97
C LEU A 35 -0.71 -0.32 10.28
N ILE A 36 -1.73 -0.74 11.05
CA ILE A 36 -3.02 -1.19 10.52
C ILE A 36 -3.71 -0.08 9.72
N ALA A 37 -3.76 1.13 10.28
CA ALA A 37 -4.36 2.29 9.62
C ALA A 37 -3.65 2.60 8.29
N ASN A 38 -2.32 2.61 8.31
CA ASN A 38 -1.53 2.86 7.10
C ASN A 38 -1.70 1.76 6.05
N MET A 39 -1.70 0.48 6.43
CA MET A 39 -1.98 -0.62 5.50
C MET A 39 -3.35 -0.49 4.86
N SER A 40 -4.38 -0.15 5.66
CA SER A 40 -5.74 0.01 5.16
C SER A 40 -5.84 1.16 4.15
N ARG A 41 -5.19 2.29 4.44
CA ARG A 41 -5.09 3.44 3.52
C ARG A 41 -4.41 3.06 2.21
N ARG A 42 -3.27 2.37 2.27
CA ARG A 42 -2.51 1.93 1.08
C ARG A 42 -3.30 0.91 0.24
N LYS A 43 -3.98 -0.05 0.88
CA LYS A 43 -4.89 -0.99 0.21
C LYS A 43 -6.03 -0.27 -0.51
N ALA A 44 -6.60 0.78 0.09
CA ALA A 44 -7.62 1.59 -0.58
C ALA A 44 -7.05 2.31 -1.83
N ASN A 45 -5.86 2.91 -1.72
CA ASN A 45 -5.18 3.53 -2.86
C ASN A 45 -4.90 2.51 -3.98
N ILE A 46 -4.43 1.30 -3.64
CA ILE A 46 -4.20 0.22 -4.61
C ILE A 46 -5.49 -0.09 -5.37
N ARG A 47 -6.63 -0.23 -4.69
CA ARG A 47 -7.93 -0.49 -5.35
C ARG A 47 -8.31 0.62 -6.32
N ILE A 48 -8.15 1.88 -5.92
CA ILE A 48 -8.44 3.04 -6.78
C ILE A 48 -7.52 3.03 -8.00
N TRP A 49 -6.21 2.86 -7.79
CA TRP A 49 -5.24 2.90 -8.88
C TRP A 49 -5.35 1.71 -9.83
N ARG A 50 -5.82 0.54 -9.37
CA ARG A 50 -6.16 -0.58 -10.27
C ARG A 50 -7.29 -0.19 -11.23
N SER A 51 -8.32 0.48 -10.73
CA SER A 51 -9.39 1.02 -11.58
C SER A 51 -8.85 2.06 -12.57
N ASP A 52 -7.96 2.96 -12.12
CA ASP A 52 -7.32 3.93 -13.01
C ASP A 52 -6.48 3.25 -14.11
N VAL A 53 -5.73 2.19 -13.77
CA VAL A 53 -4.98 1.39 -14.76
C VAL A 53 -5.92 0.77 -15.78
N ALA A 54 -7.06 0.23 -15.34
CA ALA A 54 -8.08 -0.32 -16.22
C ALA A 54 -8.63 0.73 -17.19
N GLN A 55 -8.86 1.96 -16.71
CA GLN A 55 -9.28 3.08 -17.56
C GLN A 55 -8.20 3.49 -18.56
N LEU A 56 -6.94 3.63 -18.12
CA LEU A 56 -5.80 3.96 -18.99
C LEU A 56 -5.64 2.93 -20.12
N LEU A 57 -5.79 1.65 -19.79
CA LEU A 57 -5.80 0.56 -20.76
C LEU A 57 -6.92 0.67 -21.78
N ARG A 58 -8.14 1.03 -21.35
CA ARG A 58 -9.31 1.19 -22.25
C ARG A 58 -9.12 2.33 -23.27
N ILE A 59 -8.41 3.39 -22.89
CA ILE A 59 -8.12 4.53 -23.78
C ILE A 59 -6.80 4.41 -24.54
N GLY A 60 -6.07 3.29 -24.39
CA GLY A 60 -4.83 3.00 -25.12
C GLY A 60 -3.57 3.68 -24.56
N LEU A 61 -3.61 4.23 -23.35
CA LEU A 61 -2.47 4.88 -22.69
C LEU A 61 -1.63 3.86 -21.91
N HIS A 62 -0.87 3.03 -22.64
CA HIS A 62 -0.15 1.89 -22.08
C HIS A 62 1.06 2.27 -21.22
N GLU A 63 1.82 3.30 -21.60
CA GLU A 63 3.01 3.75 -20.85
C GLU A 63 2.64 4.36 -19.50
N GLU A 64 1.54 5.13 -19.46
CA GLU A 64 0.98 5.69 -18.23
C GLU A 64 0.45 4.58 -17.32
N ALA A 65 -0.24 3.60 -17.91
CA ALA A 65 -0.70 2.42 -17.17
C ALA A 65 0.47 1.63 -16.59
N TRP A 66 1.54 1.43 -17.37
CA TRP A 66 2.76 0.74 -16.97
C TRP A 66 3.47 1.44 -15.80
N SER A 67 3.62 2.76 -15.90
CA SER A 67 4.18 3.59 -14.82
C SER A 67 3.34 3.52 -13.54
N LYS A 68 2.01 3.41 -13.68
CA LYS A 68 1.08 3.31 -12.54
C LYS A 68 1.06 1.91 -11.93
N VAL A 69 1.20 0.85 -12.72
CA VAL A 69 1.44 -0.53 -12.27
C VAL A 69 2.67 -0.61 -11.39
N GLU A 70 3.79 0.00 -11.79
CA GLU A 70 5.00 0.02 -10.95
C GLU A 70 4.74 0.66 -9.58
N ARG A 71 3.98 1.76 -9.55
CA ARG A 71 3.59 2.42 -8.30
C ARG A 71 2.71 1.52 -7.42
N ILE A 72 1.76 0.80 -8.01
CA ILE A 72 0.92 -0.16 -7.29
C ILE A 72 1.76 -1.29 -6.70
N CYS A 73 2.71 -1.85 -7.46
CA CYS A 73 3.61 -2.89 -6.95
C CYS A 73 4.42 -2.37 -5.74
N LYS A 74 4.96 -1.15 -5.80
CA LYS A 74 5.67 -0.52 -4.67
C LYS A 74 4.76 -0.37 -3.45
N GLU A 75 3.50 0.00 -3.63
CA GLU A 75 2.53 0.05 -2.53
C GLU A 75 2.19 -1.34 -1.97
N GLN A 76 2.10 -2.38 -2.81
CA GLN A 76 1.90 -3.76 -2.34
C GLN A 76 3.09 -4.23 -1.49
N PHE A 77 4.32 -3.95 -1.92
CA PHE A 77 5.51 -4.24 -1.11
C PHE A 77 5.50 -3.47 0.22
N MET A 78 5.06 -2.21 0.23
CA MET A 78 4.90 -1.44 1.47
C MET A 78 3.85 -2.04 2.41
N VAL A 79 2.70 -2.49 1.87
CA VAL A 79 1.67 -3.19 2.66
C VAL A 79 2.24 -4.48 3.27
N SER A 80 2.97 -5.28 2.49
CA SER A 80 3.65 -6.48 2.98
C SER A 80 4.69 -6.18 4.05
N ALA A 81 5.47 -5.11 3.88
CA ALA A 81 6.42 -4.65 4.89
C ALA A 81 5.70 -4.28 6.20
N TYR A 82 4.58 -3.55 6.13
CA TYR A 82 3.87 -3.12 7.34
C TYR A 82 3.20 -4.29 8.06
N ALA A 83 2.76 -5.31 7.33
CA ALA A 83 2.28 -6.56 7.91
C ALA A 83 3.39 -7.27 8.69
N GLN A 84 4.61 -7.34 8.14
CA GLN A 84 5.76 -7.94 8.82
C GLN A 84 6.20 -7.11 10.04
N LEU A 85 6.23 -5.78 9.92
CA LEU A 85 6.53 -4.90 11.06
C LEU A 85 5.52 -5.05 12.20
N TYR A 86 4.25 -5.28 11.88
CA TYR A 86 3.23 -5.58 12.88
C TYR A 86 3.57 -6.87 13.65
N GLN A 87 4.01 -7.93 12.96
CA GLN A 87 4.45 -9.17 13.61
C GLN A 87 5.68 -8.94 14.51
N PHE A 88 6.63 -8.11 14.07
CA PHE A 88 7.77 -7.73 14.92
C PHE A 88 7.37 -6.92 16.15
N CYS A 89 6.38 -6.02 16.03
CA CYS A 89 5.81 -5.36 17.19
C CYS A 89 5.20 -6.37 18.18
N ASP A 90 4.52 -7.41 17.70
CA ASP A 90 3.99 -8.48 18.55
C ASP A 90 5.08 -9.31 19.21
N CYS A 91 6.13 -9.69 18.48
CA CYS A 91 7.29 -10.39 19.04
C CYS A 91 7.93 -9.58 20.17
N VAL A 92 8.19 -8.29 19.95
CA VAL A 92 8.76 -7.40 20.98
C VAL A 92 7.79 -7.23 22.15
N TYR A 93 6.48 -7.13 21.90
CA TYR A 93 5.49 -6.96 22.97
C TYR A 93 5.46 -8.16 23.93
N LEU A 94 5.60 -9.38 23.40
CA LEU A 94 5.48 -10.62 24.15
C LEU A 94 6.80 -11.05 24.81
N ASN A 95 7.92 -10.86 24.13
CA ASN A 95 9.19 -11.53 24.46
C ASN A 95 10.31 -10.58 24.92
N TYR A 96 10.12 -9.26 24.82
CA TYR A 96 11.18 -8.33 25.19
C TYR A 96 11.29 -8.17 26.70
N ASP A 97 12.43 -8.57 27.28
CA ASP A 97 12.79 -8.30 28.67
C ASP A 97 13.52 -6.95 28.79
N PRO A 98 12.94 -5.95 29.50
CA PRO A 98 13.56 -4.65 29.75
C PRO A 98 14.87 -4.71 30.56
N MET A 99 15.06 -5.76 31.34
CA MET A 99 16.19 -5.93 32.25
C MET A 99 17.44 -6.39 31.52
N SER A 100 17.30 -6.93 30.30
CA SER A 100 18.44 -7.18 29.42
C SER A 100 19.23 -5.88 29.28
N SER A 101 20.53 -5.92 29.56
CA SER A 101 21.38 -4.72 29.55
C SER A 101 22.23 -4.62 28.29
N CYS A 102 22.24 -5.67 27.47
CA CYS A 102 22.97 -5.73 26.22
C CYS A 102 22.15 -6.48 25.16
N SER A 103 22.38 -6.17 23.88
CA SER A 103 21.74 -6.86 22.75
C SER A 103 22.04 -8.35 22.70
N SER A 104 23.17 -8.80 23.26
CA SER A 104 23.59 -10.22 23.28
C SER A 104 22.75 -11.10 24.20
N GLU A 105 21.92 -10.52 25.07
CA GLU A 105 21.02 -11.27 25.97
C GLU A 105 19.63 -11.50 25.35
N LEU A 106 19.37 -10.92 24.18
CA LEU A 106 18.12 -11.10 23.45
C LEU A 106 18.12 -12.44 22.72
N SER A 107 16.95 -13.11 22.72
CA SER A 107 16.69 -14.22 21.79
C SER A 107 16.83 -13.73 20.35
N ASP A 108 17.28 -14.61 19.44
CA ASP A 108 17.47 -14.33 18.02
C ASP A 108 16.21 -13.70 17.38
N ASP A 109 15.02 -14.20 17.72
CA ASP A 109 13.75 -13.67 17.20
C ASP A 109 13.50 -12.22 17.63
N VAL A 110 13.81 -11.88 18.88
CA VAL A 110 13.65 -10.52 19.42
C VAL A 110 14.71 -9.61 18.83
N HIS A 111 15.94 -10.12 18.67
CA HIS A 111 17.04 -9.38 18.08
C HIS A 111 16.75 -9.03 16.62
N GLU A 112 16.22 -9.96 15.82
CA GLU A 112 15.76 -9.70 14.45
C GLU A 112 14.59 -8.71 14.41
N ALA A 113 13.59 -8.89 15.28
CA ALA A 113 12.42 -8.01 15.35
C ALA A 113 12.82 -6.55 15.67
N VAL A 114 13.67 -6.35 16.68
CA VAL A 114 14.16 -5.02 17.08
C VAL A 114 15.01 -4.40 15.99
N SER A 115 15.95 -5.16 15.41
CA SER A 115 16.80 -4.70 14.30
C SER A 115 15.94 -4.22 13.12
N SER A 116 14.93 -5.01 12.76
CA SER A 116 14.01 -4.73 11.65
C SER A 116 13.15 -3.50 11.92
N LEU A 117 12.65 -3.33 13.14
CA LEU A 117 11.87 -2.14 13.54
C LEU A 117 12.73 -0.87 13.53
N ILE A 118 13.99 -0.94 13.99
CA ILE A 118 14.93 0.19 13.94
C ILE A 118 15.20 0.60 12.50
N TYR A 119 15.51 -0.37 11.62
CA TYR A 119 15.73 -0.10 10.21
C TYR A 119 14.50 0.54 9.56
N ALA A 120 13.32 -0.02 9.80
CA ALA A 120 12.07 0.50 9.24
C ALA A 120 11.75 1.93 9.71
N ALA A 121 12.00 2.25 10.97
CA ALA A 121 11.84 3.61 11.50
C ALA A 121 12.71 4.66 10.78
N SER A 122 13.77 4.26 10.06
CA SER A 122 14.57 5.17 9.23
C SER A 122 13.99 5.42 7.83
N ARG A 123 13.05 4.57 7.39
CA ARG A 123 12.49 4.55 6.02
C ARG A 123 11.00 4.92 5.97
N CYS A 124 10.26 4.65 7.04
CA CYS A 124 8.82 4.84 7.12
C CYS A 124 8.47 6.14 7.86
N GLY A 125 8.34 7.25 7.12
CA GLY A 125 8.02 8.57 7.70
C GLY A 125 6.57 8.75 8.16
N ASP A 126 5.65 7.87 7.74
CA ASP A 126 4.20 7.91 8.01
C ASP A 126 3.79 7.13 9.28
N VAL A 127 4.75 6.58 10.02
CA VAL A 127 4.55 5.89 11.31
C VAL A 127 5.49 6.50 12.37
N PRO A 128 5.11 7.63 13.00
CA PRO A 128 5.97 8.32 13.98
C PRO A 128 6.25 7.51 15.24
N GLU A 129 5.39 6.56 15.60
CA GLU A 129 5.58 5.67 16.75
C GLU A 129 6.82 4.78 16.57
N LEU A 130 7.12 4.34 15.34
CA LEU A 130 8.34 3.58 15.05
C LEU A 130 9.61 4.41 15.33
N HIS A 131 9.58 5.72 15.08
CA HIS A 131 10.69 6.61 15.42
C HIS A 131 10.88 6.71 16.94
N SER A 132 9.77 6.77 17.68
CA SER A 132 9.81 6.74 19.14
C SER A 132 10.38 5.42 19.66
N MET A 133 10.00 4.29 19.06
CA MET A 133 10.56 2.97 19.38
C MET A 133 12.06 2.88 19.06
N ARG A 134 12.50 3.35 17.88
CA ARG A 134 13.93 3.42 17.51
C ARG A 134 14.74 4.22 18.53
N ASN A 135 14.24 5.39 18.95
CA ASN A 135 14.90 6.20 19.97
C ASN A 135 14.96 5.50 21.33
N MET A 136 13.95 4.69 21.66
CA MET A 136 13.96 3.87 22.87
C MET A 136 15.02 2.77 22.78
N PHE A 137 15.05 1.99 21.69
CA PHE A 137 16.06 0.95 21.51
C PHE A 137 17.47 1.52 21.44
N LYS A 138 17.68 2.69 20.82
CA LYS A 138 18.97 3.39 20.79
C LYS A 138 19.50 3.69 22.19
N LYS A 139 18.63 4.13 23.11
CA LYS A 139 19.02 4.44 24.49
C LYS A 139 19.35 3.17 25.29
N HIS A 140 18.71 2.05 24.96
CA HIS A 140 18.83 0.79 25.70
C HIS A 140 19.94 -0.11 25.17
N LEU A 141 20.01 -0.30 23.85
CA LEU A 141 20.98 -1.17 23.15
C LEU A 141 22.20 -0.40 22.61
N GLY A 142 22.17 0.93 22.70
CA GLY A 142 23.27 1.79 22.29
C GLY A 142 23.20 2.30 20.85
N GLN A 143 23.92 3.40 20.61
CA GLN A 143 23.95 4.05 19.30
C GLN A 143 24.66 3.23 18.21
N GLY A 144 25.69 2.45 18.57
CA GLY A 144 26.38 1.58 17.61
C GLY A 144 25.46 0.51 17.02
N PHE A 145 24.64 -0.11 17.88
CA PHE A 145 23.62 -1.08 17.47
C PHE A 145 22.58 -0.46 16.53
N GLU A 146 22.04 0.70 16.91
CA GLU A 146 21.09 1.44 16.10
C GLU A 146 21.66 1.80 14.71
N ARG A 147 22.88 2.32 14.68
CA ARG A 147 23.58 2.65 13.44
C ARG A 147 23.79 1.42 12.54
N ASN A 148 24.23 0.30 13.11
CA ASN A 148 24.43 -0.94 12.37
C ASN A 148 23.15 -1.43 11.69
N CYS A 149 22.01 -1.33 12.37
CA CYS A 149 20.70 -1.69 11.81
C CYS A 149 20.29 -0.77 10.66
N VAL A 150 20.47 0.55 10.80
CA VAL A 150 20.03 1.55 9.82
C VAL A 150 20.91 1.55 8.56
N GLU A 151 22.22 1.42 8.75
CA GLU A 151 23.22 1.40 7.67
C GLU A 151 23.36 0.01 7.04
N LEU A 152 22.71 -1.01 7.60
CA LEU A 152 22.83 -2.41 7.17
C LEU A 152 24.30 -2.90 7.21
N GLY A 153 25.01 -2.60 8.28
CA GLY A 153 26.41 -3.01 8.45
C GLY A 153 26.60 -4.53 8.56
N PRO A 154 27.85 -5.03 8.51
CA PRO A 154 28.13 -6.46 8.51
C PRO A 154 27.55 -7.14 9.75
N GLY A 155 26.92 -8.31 9.56
CA GLY A 155 26.32 -9.08 10.64
C GLY A 155 25.02 -8.51 11.22
N ASN A 156 24.36 -7.55 10.55
CA ASN A 156 23.05 -7.07 10.99
C ASN A 156 21.95 -8.16 10.88
N ASN A 157 21.02 -8.15 11.84
CA ASN A 157 19.89 -9.07 11.89
C ASN A 157 18.60 -8.45 11.33
N VAL A 158 18.68 -7.51 10.40
CA VAL A 158 17.47 -6.96 9.78
C VAL A 158 16.89 -8.02 8.84
N TYR A 159 15.59 -8.28 8.95
CA TYR A 159 14.88 -9.26 8.14
C TYR A 159 15.05 -8.98 6.64
N PRO A 160 15.51 -9.95 5.82
CA PRO A 160 15.91 -9.71 4.43
C PRO A 160 14.83 -9.04 3.56
N GLN A 161 13.58 -9.48 3.67
CA GLN A 161 12.49 -8.92 2.88
C GLN A 161 12.18 -7.47 3.25
N ILE A 162 12.34 -7.09 4.54
CA ILE A 162 12.18 -5.70 4.97
C ILE A 162 13.27 -4.81 4.35
N LYS A 163 14.51 -5.30 4.21
CA LYS A 163 15.59 -4.57 3.53
C LYS A 163 15.18 -4.23 2.10
N GLN A 164 14.64 -5.22 1.39
CA GLN A 164 14.20 -5.10 0.00
C GLN A 164 13.00 -4.16 -0.13
N TYR A 165 11.90 -4.43 0.59
CA TYR A 165 10.64 -3.69 0.44
C TYR A 165 10.75 -2.21 0.84
N LEU A 166 11.57 -1.88 1.85
CA LEU A 166 11.78 -0.50 2.31
C LEU A 166 13.01 0.18 1.69
N SER A 167 13.64 -0.45 0.70
CA SER A 167 14.78 0.14 0.00
C SER A 167 14.33 1.33 -0.86
N ARG A 168 15.04 2.45 -0.75
CA ARG A 168 14.83 3.60 -1.66
C ARG A 168 15.14 3.25 -3.12
N LYS A 169 15.97 2.23 -3.35
CA LYS A 169 16.36 1.72 -4.67
C LYS A 169 15.55 0.48 -5.07
N LEU A 170 14.36 0.28 -4.50
CA LEU A 170 13.51 -0.84 -4.87
C LEU A 170 13.16 -0.74 -6.37
N VAL A 171 13.68 -1.70 -7.13
CA VAL A 171 13.31 -1.94 -8.52
C VAL A 171 12.25 -3.04 -8.51
N VAL A 172 11.12 -2.77 -9.15
CA VAL A 172 10.06 -3.77 -9.30
C VAL A 172 10.42 -4.65 -10.50
N PRO A 173 10.51 -5.97 -10.34
CA PRO A 173 10.73 -6.89 -11.45
C PRO A 173 9.63 -6.76 -12.53
N GLU A 174 10.02 -6.85 -13.80
CA GLU A 174 9.09 -6.67 -14.94
C GLU A 174 8.01 -7.74 -14.99
N ASP A 175 8.32 -8.98 -14.62
CA ASP A 175 7.36 -10.09 -14.49
C ASP A 175 6.26 -9.79 -13.47
N VAL A 176 6.62 -9.19 -12.32
CA VAL A 176 5.64 -8.77 -11.30
C VAL A 176 4.73 -7.66 -11.84
N LYS A 177 5.28 -6.72 -12.63
CA LYS A 177 4.50 -5.65 -13.26
C LYS A 177 3.55 -6.22 -14.31
N HIS A 178 4.02 -7.14 -15.17
CA HIS A 178 3.18 -7.81 -16.16
C HIS A 178 2.08 -8.64 -15.50
N GLN A 179 2.39 -9.37 -14.42
CA GLN A 179 1.39 -10.11 -13.66
C GLN A 179 0.31 -9.16 -13.13
N LEU A 180 0.71 -8.05 -12.49
CA LEU A 180 -0.24 -7.07 -11.97
C LEU A 180 -1.13 -6.47 -13.07
N MET A 181 -0.54 -6.15 -14.22
CA MET A 181 -1.26 -5.62 -15.38
C MET A 181 -2.29 -6.61 -15.91
N ASN A 182 -1.91 -7.89 -16.02
CA ASN A 182 -2.81 -8.97 -16.44
C ASN A 182 -3.94 -9.18 -15.43
N ASP A 183 -3.65 -9.12 -14.13
CA ASP A 183 -4.68 -9.23 -13.09
C ASP A 183 -5.74 -8.13 -13.23
N VAL A 184 -5.34 -6.88 -13.54
CA VAL A 184 -6.28 -5.77 -13.75
C VAL A 184 -7.14 -6.00 -15.00
N VAL A 185 -6.54 -6.47 -16.10
CA VAL A 185 -7.28 -6.79 -17.33
C VAL A 185 -8.34 -7.86 -17.07
N ASN A 186 -7.98 -8.90 -16.32
CA ASN A 186 -8.87 -10.01 -16.00
C ASN A 186 -10.01 -9.60 -15.04
N GLU A 187 -9.71 -8.81 -14.00
CA GLU A 187 -10.71 -8.34 -13.02
C GLU A 187 -11.82 -7.49 -13.66
N GLU A 188 -11.44 -6.65 -14.63
CA GLU A 188 -12.33 -5.68 -15.26
C GLU A 188 -12.98 -6.18 -16.55
N ASN A 189 -12.78 -7.48 -16.86
CA ASN A 189 -13.20 -8.16 -18.09
C ASN A 189 -12.92 -7.29 -19.32
N ILE A 190 -11.75 -6.65 -19.34
CA ILE A 190 -11.29 -5.89 -20.50
C ILE A 190 -10.93 -6.96 -21.53
N ALA A 191 -11.90 -7.34 -22.36
CA ALA A 191 -11.70 -8.25 -23.47
C ALA A 191 -10.43 -7.79 -24.19
N CYS A 192 -9.40 -8.63 -24.12
CA CYS A 192 -8.03 -8.25 -24.45
C CYS A 192 -7.96 -7.50 -25.79
N LEU A 193 -7.64 -6.20 -25.74
CA LEU A 193 -6.64 -5.67 -26.67
C LEU A 193 -5.36 -6.43 -26.30
N ARG A 194 -5.23 -7.61 -26.89
CA ARG A 194 -4.10 -8.52 -26.74
C ARG A 194 -2.94 -7.85 -27.45
N ILE A 195 -2.35 -6.84 -26.82
CA ILE A 195 -1.16 -6.19 -27.33
C ILE A 195 -0.07 -7.22 -27.17
N SER A 196 0.22 -7.86 -28.30
CA SER A 196 1.43 -8.63 -28.47
C SER A 196 2.60 -7.74 -28.08
N PHE A 197 3.20 -8.03 -26.93
CA PHE A 197 4.57 -7.68 -26.65
C PHE A 197 5.40 -8.43 -27.70
N LYS A 198 5.57 -7.85 -28.90
CA LYS A 198 6.59 -8.30 -29.84
C LYS A 198 7.91 -7.76 -29.33
N SER A 199 8.55 -8.58 -28.50
CA SER A 199 10.01 -8.59 -28.35
C SER A 199 10.63 -8.48 -29.74
N GLY A 200 11.51 -7.50 -29.92
CA GLY A 200 12.13 -7.20 -31.21
C GLY A 200 12.68 -8.44 -31.91
N GLN A 201 12.33 -8.57 -33.19
CA GLN A 201 13.13 -9.20 -34.23
C GLN A 201 12.58 -8.75 -35.57
N ASP A 202 13.48 -8.16 -36.36
CA ASP A 202 13.28 -7.65 -37.71
C ASP A 202 12.80 -8.76 -38.66
N ILE A 203 11.69 -8.53 -39.36
CA ILE A 203 11.44 -9.11 -40.69
C ILE A 203 10.67 -8.07 -41.52
N VAL A 204 11.35 -7.55 -42.54
CA VAL A 204 10.84 -6.71 -43.62
C VAL A 204 9.76 -7.48 -44.41
N PRO A 205 8.64 -6.86 -44.81
CA PRO A 205 7.88 -7.33 -45.96
C PRO A 205 8.20 -6.49 -47.19
N GLU A 206 8.72 -7.20 -48.18
CA GLU A 206 8.90 -6.87 -49.59
C GLU A 206 7.59 -6.39 -50.25
N SER A 207 7.77 -5.45 -51.17
CA SER A 207 6.85 -4.83 -52.12
C SER A 207 5.79 -5.74 -52.76
N GLN A 208 4.56 -5.23 -52.91
CA GLN A 208 3.87 -5.23 -54.21
C GLN A 208 3.15 -3.89 -54.46
N ARG A 209 3.62 -3.21 -55.51
CA ARG A 209 3.01 -2.11 -56.28
C ARG A 209 1.54 -2.43 -56.64
N SER A 210 0.64 -1.47 -56.77
CA SER A 210 0.52 -0.53 -57.92
C SER A 210 -0.46 0.60 -57.50
N GLU A 211 -0.07 1.88 -57.57
CA GLU A 211 -0.43 2.86 -58.64
C GLU A 211 -1.90 3.35 -58.53
N ASP A 212 -2.28 4.63 -58.55
CA ASP A 212 -1.52 5.87 -58.71
C ASP A 212 -2.46 7.11 -58.53
N ILE A 213 -1.86 8.30 -58.36
CA ILE A 213 -2.37 9.67 -58.68
C ILE A 213 -3.38 10.30 -57.68
N SER A 214 -3.22 11.51 -57.10
CA SER A 214 -2.28 12.62 -57.30
C SER A 214 -2.29 13.61 -56.10
N VAL A 215 -1.07 13.97 -55.68
CA VAL A 215 -0.56 15.30 -55.29
C VAL A 215 -1.57 16.46 -55.15
N THR A 216 -1.61 17.12 -53.99
CA THR A 216 -1.28 18.56 -53.84
C THR A 216 -1.18 18.99 -52.36
N LYS A 217 0.06 19.17 -51.92
CA LYS A 217 0.60 20.34 -51.21
C LYS A 217 -0.39 21.31 -50.51
N ASN A 218 -0.15 21.41 -49.20
CA ASN A 218 0.18 22.63 -48.44
C ASN A 218 -0.91 23.60 -47.96
N ARG A 219 -0.69 23.99 -46.69
CA ARG A 219 -1.13 25.21 -45.97
C ARG A 219 -2.60 25.18 -45.58
N GLY A 220 -3.00 25.60 -44.38
CA GLY A 220 -2.35 26.34 -43.33
C GLY A 220 -3.49 26.87 -42.48
N TRP A 221 -3.41 26.67 -41.17
CA TRP A 221 -4.38 27.26 -40.25
C TRP A 221 -4.23 28.77 -40.28
N GLN A 222 -5.22 29.47 -40.83
CA GLN A 222 -5.42 30.89 -40.57
C GLN A 222 -6.89 31.19 -40.33
N SER A 223 -7.07 31.85 -39.19
CA SER A 223 -8.26 32.49 -38.66
C SER A 223 -8.52 33.82 -39.37
N SER A 224 -9.79 34.16 -39.60
CA SER A 224 -10.42 35.50 -39.61
C SER A 224 -11.86 35.32 -40.08
N SER A 225 -12.87 35.42 -39.21
CA SER A 225 -13.61 36.64 -38.86
C SER A 225 -14.43 37.23 -40.01
N GLU A 226 -15.74 37.36 -39.73
CA GLU A 226 -16.73 38.27 -40.34
C GLU A 226 -17.15 38.06 -41.80
N ILE A 227 -18.33 37.47 -41.99
CA ILE A 227 -19.37 38.07 -42.86
C ILE A 227 -20.73 37.89 -42.19
N VAL A 228 -21.34 39.03 -41.84
CA VAL A 228 -22.74 39.19 -41.44
C VAL A 228 -23.57 39.37 -42.71
N ALA A 229 -24.66 38.61 -42.87
CA ALA A 229 -25.99 39.11 -43.26
C ALA A 229 -26.91 37.97 -43.72
N GLU A 230 -28.04 37.87 -43.02
CA GLU A 230 -29.40 37.65 -43.52
C GLU A 230 -29.65 36.60 -44.64
N THR A 231 -30.43 35.56 -44.32
CA THR A 231 -31.75 35.30 -44.96
C THR A 231 -32.48 34.17 -44.23
N GLN A 232 -33.64 34.49 -43.67
CA GLN A 232 -34.60 33.55 -43.08
C GLN A 232 -35.43 32.83 -44.17
N LYS A 233 -35.58 31.50 -44.11
CA LYS A 233 -36.90 30.81 -44.25
C LYS A 233 -36.87 29.31 -43.94
N LYS A 234 -37.67 28.94 -42.93
CA LYS A 234 -38.53 27.74 -42.78
C LYS A 234 -37.93 26.31 -42.91
N ALA A 235 -38.01 25.61 -41.77
CA ALA A 235 -38.83 24.40 -41.53
C ALA A 235 -38.11 23.14 -41.00
N SER A 236 -38.81 22.51 -40.06
CA SER A 236 -38.79 21.10 -39.62
C SER A 236 -37.60 20.54 -38.82
N ASP A 237 -37.90 20.25 -37.55
CA ASP A 237 -37.69 18.98 -36.85
C ASP A 237 -36.29 18.36 -36.78
N ARG A 238 -35.69 18.45 -35.58
CA ARG A 238 -35.32 17.30 -34.71
C ARG A 238 -34.51 17.80 -33.50
N LYS A 239 -35.14 17.86 -32.32
CA LYS A 239 -34.40 17.77 -31.03
C LYS A 239 -34.13 16.29 -30.76
N PRO A 240 -32.90 15.83 -30.53
CA PRO A 240 -32.71 14.54 -29.88
C PRO A 240 -32.97 14.75 -28.38
N SER A 241 -34.18 14.44 -27.92
CA SER A 241 -34.41 14.26 -26.48
C SER A 241 -33.74 12.95 -26.08
N PHE A 242 -32.54 13.02 -25.51
CA PHE A 242 -32.03 11.89 -24.73
C PHE A 242 -32.80 11.87 -23.42
N SER A 243 -33.79 10.98 -23.30
CA SER A 243 -34.38 10.63 -22.01
C SER A 243 -33.31 9.93 -21.19
N HIS A 244 -32.56 10.71 -20.40
CA HIS A 244 -31.67 10.16 -19.38
C HIS A 244 -32.56 9.52 -18.30
N VAL A 245 -32.74 8.21 -18.39
CA VAL A 245 -33.39 7.42 -17.35
C VAL A 245 -32.31 7.07 -16.33
N HIS A 246 -32.32 7.77 -15.19
CA HIS A 246 -31.52 7.33 -14.05
C HIS A 246 -32.08 6.00 -13.54
N PRO A 247 -31.23 4.98 -13.25
CA PRO A 247 -31.68 3.77 -12.58
C PRO A 247 -32.41 4.18 -11.29
N LYS A 248 -33.63 3.67 -11.08
CA LYS A 248 -34.33 3.88 -9.81
C LYS A 248 -33.44 3.31 -8.71
N LEU A 249 -33.18 4.13 -7.68
CA LEU A 249 -32.47 3.69 -6.50
C LEU A 249 -33.15 2.41 -5.96
N PRO A 250 -32.38 1.40 -5.51
CA PRO A 250 -32.94 0.27 -4.78
C PRO A 250 -33.83 0.76 -3.64
N ASP A 251 -34.94 0.07 -3.39
CA ASP A 251 -35.81 0.39 -2.27
C ASP A 251 -34.99 0.33 -0.97
N TYR A 252 -34.90 1.47 -0.30
CA TYR A 252 -34.05 1.63 0.89
C TYR A 252 -34.53 0.73 2.03
N ASP A 253 -35.83 0.44 2.06
CA ASP A 253 -36.45 -0.40 3.08
C ASP A 253 -35.95 -1.86 3.00
N ASP A 254 -35.70 -2.40 1.81
CA ASP A 254 -35.15 -3.75 1.63
C ASP A 254 -33.72 -3.87 2.18
N LEU A 255 -32.92 -2.82 2.05
CA LEU A 255 -31.55 -2.78 2.57
C LEU A 255 -31.54 -2.70 4.10
N VAL A 256 -32.46 -1.93 4.68
CA VAL A 256 -32.64 -1.84 6.14
C VAL A 256 -33.11 -3.18 6.70
N VAL A 257 -34.07 -3.84 6.07
CA VAL A 257 -34.54 -5.18 6.46
C VAL A 257 -33.38 -6.18 6.44
N LYS A 258 -32.60 -6.22 5.35
CA LYS A 258 -31.45 -7.13 5.24
C LYS A 258 -30.38 -6.89 6.31
N PHE A 259 -30.13 -5.61 6.65
CA PHE A 259 -29.15 -5.26 7.68
C PHE A 259 -29.65 -5.60 9.10
N THR A 260 -30.94 -5.39 9.38
CA THR A 260 -31.55 -5.75 10.67
C THR A 260 -31.61 -7.27 10.87
N ASP A 261 -31.89 -8.04 9.82
CA ASP A 261 -31.84 -9.50 9.85
C ASP A 261 -30.44 -10.04 10.07
N MET A 262 -29.43 -9.43 9.42
CA MET A 262 -28.04 -9.80 9.61
C MET A 262 -27.58 -9.54 11.06
N LYS A 263 -28.00 -8.41 11.63
CA LYS A 263 -27.74 -8.06 13.03
C LYS A 263 -28.39 -9.08 13.98
N LYS A 264 -29.65 -9.46 13.76
CA LYS A 264 -30.34 -10.52 14.54
C LYS A 264 -29.64 -11.88 14.44
N LYS A 265 -29.25 -12.31 13.24
CA LYS A 265 -28.50 -13.58 13.03
C LYS A 265 -27.14 -13.58 13.74
N SER A 266 -26.43 -12.45 13.73
CA SER A 266 -25.14 -12.32 14.44
C SER A 266 -25.29 -12.39 15.97
N ALA A 267 -26.34 -11.77 16.52
CA ALA A 267 -26.66 -11.82 17.95
C ALA A 267 -27.08 -13.24 18.39
N GLN A 268 -27.86 -13.94 17.57
CA GLN A 268 -28.27 -15.32 17.83
C GLN A 268 -27.08 -16.28 17.82
N LYS A 269 -26.13 -16.10 16.89
CA LYS A 269 -24.90 -16.91 16.83
C LYS A 269 -24.02 -16.72 18.07
N TYR A 270 -23.94 -15.49 18.59
CA TYR A 270 -23.21 -15.19 19.82
C TYR A 270 -23.91 -15.78 21.06
N SER A 271 -25.25 -15.72 21.12
CA SER A 271 -26.04 -16.34 22.19
C SER A 271 -25.88 -17.87 22.21
N ASN A 272 -25.96 -18.52 21.03
CA ASN A 272 -25.78 -19.96 20.90
C ASN A 272 -24.36 -20.41 21.30
N ARG A 273 -23.34 -19.62 20.94
CA ARG A 273 -21.94 -19.89 21.32
C ARG A 273 -21.76 -19.83 22.84
N ASN A 274 -22.29 -18.81 23.50
CA ASN A 274 -22.21 -18.67 24.96
C ASN A 274 -23.00 -19.79 25.69
N MET A 275 -24.10 -20.28 25.11
CA MET A 275 -24.84 -21.42 25.66
C MET A 275 -24.05 -22.73 25.56
N ILE A 276 -23.38 -22.96 24.42
CA ILE A 276 -22.51 -24.13 24.22
C ILE A 276 -21.31 -24.08 25.17
N GLU A 277 -20.65 -22.93 25.31
CA GLU A 277 -19.53 -22.75 26.26
C GLU A 277 -19.97 -23.01 27.72
N ARG A 278 -21.19 -22.61 28.10
CA ARG A 278 -21.77 -22.91 29.43
C ARG A 278 -22.15 -24.38 29.63
N LEU A 279 -22.55 -25.08 28.58
CA LEU A 279 -22.86 -26.52 28.65
C LEU A 279 -21.58 -27.36 28.76
N ILE A 280 -20.52 -26.97 28.05
CA ILE A 280 -19.19 -27.62 28.13
C ILE A 280 -18.58 -27.43 29.52
N ALA A 281 -18.73 -26.25 30.13
CA ALA A 281 -18.23 -25.96 31.48
C ALA A 281 -18.98 -26.67 32.63
N ARG A 282 -20.11 -27.35 32.36
CA ARG A 282 -20.84 -28.16 33.36
C ARG A 282 -20.49 -29.64 33.33
N HIS A 283 -19.74 -30.09 32.31
CA HIS A 283 -19.38 -31.49 32.10
C HIS A 283 -17.88 -31.79 32.32
N TYR A 284 -17.14 -30.81 32.85
CA TYR A 284 -15.79 -30.93 33.40
C TYR A 284 -15.80 -30.43 34.85
#